data_AF-G8ZP81-F1
#
_entry.id   AF-G8ZP81-F1
#
_cell.length_a   1.000
_cell.length_b   1.000
_cell.length_c   1.000
_cell.angle_alpha   90.00
_cell.angle_beta   90.00
_cell.angle_gamma   90.00
#
_symmetry.space_group_name_H-M   'P 1'
#
loop_
_entity.id
_entity.type
_entity.pdbx_description
1 polymer ?
#
loop_
_entity_poly.entity_id
_entity_poly.type
_entity_poly.pdbx_seq_one_letter_code
_entity_poly.pdbx_strand_id
1 'polypeptide(L)' 'MEQEPQGLGEEEKSRANELGAKSIFYDPDWNRTGEAPPGFKNIPYNPATFTRKNETIERHLAGLGNIPRPTT' A
#
# COMPACT_ATOMS: atom_id res chain seq x y z
N MET A 1 -0.47 -26.31 -30.27
CA MET A 1 -0.35 -26.47 -28.81
C MET A 1 -0.32 -25.08 -28.25
N GLU A 2 -1.49 -24.61 -27.80
CA GLU A 2 -1.68 -23.31 -27.18
C GLU A 2 -1.01 -23.36 -25.80
N GLN A 3 -0.12 -22.42 -25.51
CA GLN A 3 0.55 -22.36 -24.21
C GLN A 3 -0.43 -21.75 -23.19
N GLU A 4 -0.76 -22.51 -22.16
CA GLU A 4 -1.56 -22.02 -21.04
C GLU A 4 -0.83 -20.87 -20.31
N PRO A 5 -1.53 -19.80 -19.92
CA PRO A 5 -0.93 -18.73 -19.13
C PRO A 5 -0.63 -19.26 -17.73
N GLN A 6 0.65 -19.34 -17.39
CA GLN A 6 1.13 -19.75 -16.07
C GLN A 6 0.57 -18.78 -15.01
N GLY A 7 -0.30 -19.32 -14.15
CA GLY A 7 -1.07 -18.55 -13.19
C GLY A 7 -0.20 -17.90 -12.12
N LEU A 8 -0.29 -16.57 -12.03
CA LEU A 8 0.21 -15.72 -10.92
C LEU A 8 -0.49 -15.98 -9.56
N GLY A 9 -1.27 -17.05 -9.42
CA GLY A 9 -2.31 -17.18 -8.39
C GLY A 9 -1.86 -17.66 -7.01
N GLU A 10 -0.67 -18.27 -6.89
CA GLU A 10 -0.27 -18.96 -5.64
C GLU A 10 0.66 -18.12 -4.75
N GLU A 11 1.57 -17.32 -5.30
CA GLU A 11 2.39 -16.39 -4.50
C GLU A 11 1.58 -15.22 -3.92
N GLU A 12 0.48 -14.83 -4.58
CA GLU A 12 -0.31 -13.64 -4.20
C GLU A 12 -1.09 -13.84 -2.89
N LYS A 13 -1.57 -15.07 -2.63
CA LYS A 13 -2.30 -15.41 -1.40
C LYS A 13 -1.42 -15.37 -0.15
N SER A 14 -0.15 -15.75 -0.28
CA SER A 14 0.81 -15.79 0.84
C SER A 14 1.17 -14.40 1.34
N ARG A 15 1.24 -13.41 0.43
CA ARG A 15 1.55 -12.01 0.77
C ARG A 15 0.37 -11.16 1.23
N ALA A 16 -0.86 -11.56 0.91
CA ALA A 16 -2.05 -10.85 1.39
C ALA A 16 -2.10 -10.77 2.93
N ASN A 17 -1.48 -11.73 3.62
CA ASN A 17 -1.37 -11.79 5.07
C ASN A 17 -0.22 -10.95 5.65
N GLU A 18 0.71 -10.47 4.82
CA GLU A 18 1.90 -9.72 5.29
C GLU A 18 1.61 -8.23 5.54
N LEU A 19 0.54 -7.69 4.96
CA LEU A 19 0.25 -6.27 5.05
C LEU A 19 -0.20 -5.88 6.46
N GLY A 20 -1.12 -6.63 7.10
CA GLY A 20 -1.54 -6.39 8.47
C GLY A 20 -1.83 -4.90 8.74
N ALA A 21 -1.08 -4.30 9.67
CA ALA A 21 -1.15 -2.87 10.01
C ALA A 21 -0.82 -1.87 8.87
N LYS A 22 -0.24 -2.34 7.76
CA LYS A 22 0.05 -1.57 6.55
C LYS A 22 -1.06 -1.67 5.50
N SER A 23 -2.09 -2.49 5.73
CA SER A 23 -3.27 -2.55 4.87
C SER A 23 -4.06 -1.25 4.95
N ILE A 24 -4.69 -0.84 3.84
CA ILE A 24 -5.68 0.25 3.84
C ILE A 24 -6.95 -0.10 4.61
N PHE A 25 -7.18 -1.39 4.87
CA PHE A 25 -8.32 -1.90 5.63
C PHE A 25 -8.00 -2.04 7.12
N TYR A 26 -6.76 -1.78 7.55
CA TYR A 26 -6.40 -1.88 8.96
C TYR A 26 -7.06 -0.79 9.79
N ASP A 27 -7.67 -1.23 10.90
CA ASP A 27 -8.18 -0.34 11.93
C ASP A 27 -8.03 -0.98 13.32
N PRO A 28 -7.48 -0.26 14.32
CA PRO A 28 -7.23 -0.82 15.64
C PRO A 28 -8.51 -1.19 16.41
N ASP A 29 -9.64 -0.57 16.10
CA ASP A 29 -10.90 -0.76 16.81
C ASP A 29 -11.78 -1.81 16.13
N TRP A 30 -11.81 -1.87 14.79
CA TRP A 30 -12.73 -2.76 14.06
C TRP A 30 -12.08 -3.80 13.12
N ASN A 31 -10.82 -3.64 12.70
CA ASN A 31 -10.14 -4.60 11.82
C ASN A 31 -8.62 -4.66 12.07
N ARG A 32 -8.26 -5.23 13.23
CA ARG A 32 -6.88 -5.29 13.70
C ARG A 32 -5.96 -6.13 12.82
N THR A 33 -6.53 -7.03 12.03
CA THR A 33 -5.80 -7.88 11.09
C THR A 33 -5.59 -7.19 9.73
N GLY A 34 -6.34 -6.13 9.45
CA GLY A 34 -6.31 -5.44 8.16
C GLY A 34 -6.79 -6.32 7.01
N GLU A 35 -7.68 -7.27 7.29
CA GLU A 35 -8.24 -8.16 6.27
C GLU A 35 -9.18 -7.39 5.36
N ALA A 36 -9.08 -7.62 4.05
CA ALA A 36 -9.97 -6.99 3.09
C ALA A 36 -11.38 -7.61 3.17
N PRO A 37 -12.45 -6.79 3.06
CA PRO A 37 -13.81 -7.32 2.99
C PRO A 37 -14.04 -8.15 1.72
N PRO A 38 -15.08 -8.99 1.68
CA PRO A 38 -15.38 -9.84 0.52
C PRO A 38 -15.46 -9.03 -0.79
N GLY A 39 -14.81 -9.52 -1.84
CA GLY A 39 -14.73 -8.84 -3.14
C GLY A 39 -13.54 -7.90 -3.30
N PHE A 40 -12.76 -7.68 -2.24
CA PHE A 40 -11.54 -6.88 -2.27
C PHE A 40 -10.32 -7.73 -1.88
N LYS A 41 -9.12 -7.25 -2.21
CA LYS A 41 -7.87 -7.88 -1.80
C LYS A 41 -6.82 -6.85 -1.40
N ASN A 42 -5.99 -7.25 -0.44
CA ASN A 42 -4.75 -6.57 -0.11
C ASN A 42 -3.73 -6.79 -1.24
N ILE A 43 -3.20 -5.69 -1.81
CA ILE A 43 -2.14 -5.75 -2.82
C ILE A 43 -0.84 -5.28 -2.16
N PRO A 44 0.15 -6.16 -1.97
CA PRO A 44 1.43 -5.77 -1.39
C PRO A 44 2.13 -4.74 -2.29
N TYR A 45 2.85 -3.79 -1.68
CA TYR A 45 3.67 -2.85 -2.43
C TYR A 45 4.71 -3.61 -3.26
N ASN A 46 4.78 -3.32 -4.55
CA ASN A 46 5.82 -3.86 -5.42
C ASN A 46 7.13 -3.09 -5.15
N PRO A 47 8.15 -3.70 -4.51
CA PRO A 47 9.38 -2.99 -4.18
C PRO A 47 10.21 -2.63 -5.44
N ALA A 48 10.01 -3.32 -6.57
CA ALA A 48 10.72 -3.05 -7.81
C ALA A 48 10.25 -1.76 -8.50
N THR A 49 8.98 -1.37 -8.30
CA THR A 49 8.39 -0.18 -8.93
C THR A 49 8.04 0.92 -7.93
N PHE A 50 7.86 0.58 -6.65
CA PHE A 50 7.51 1.51 -5.59
C PHE A 50 8.68 1.76 -4.65
N THR A 51 9.65 2.56 -5.12
CA THR A 51 10.69 3.11 -4.26
C THR A 51 10.17 4.39 -3.60
N ARG A 52 10.00 4.37 -2.28
CA ARG A 52 9.70 5.58 -1.52
C ARG A 52 10.89 6.53 -1.66
N LYS A 53 10.68 7.65 -2.35
CA LYS A 53 11.67 8.72 -2.41
C LYS A 53 11.78 9.31 -1.00
N ASN A 54 12.88 9.00 -0.31
CA ASN A 54 13.20 9.59 0.99
C ASN A 54 13.78 11.00 0.86
N GLU A 55 13.75 11.57 -0.35
CA GLU A 55 14.13 12.96 -0.58
C GLU A 55 13.12 13.90 0.07
N THR A 56 13.63 15.02 0.57
CA THR A 56 12.83 16.15 1.02
C THR A 56 11.92 16.58 -0.12
N ILE A 57 10.62 16.32 0.01
CA ILE A 57 9.63 16.79 -0.97
C ILE A 57 9.59 18.32 -0.89
N GLU A 58 10.06 18.98 -1.94
CA GLU A 58 9.90 20.43 -2.08
C GLU A 58 8.40 20.73 -2.23
N ARG A 59 7.84 21.47 -1.26
CA ARG A 59 6.42 21.77 -1.22
C ARG A 59 6.17 23.05 -2.00
N HIS A 60 5.50 22.94 -3.15
CA HIS A 60 5.01 24.11 -3.86
C HIS A 60 3.69 24.57 -3.27
N LEU A 61 3.74 25.58 -2.39
CA LEU A 61 2.55 26.15 -1.75
C LEU A 61 1.96 27.36 -2.51
N ALA A 62 2.34 27.56 -3.77
CA ALA A 62 1.82 28.64 -4.65
C ALA A 62 1.72 30.02 -3.96
N GLY A 63 2.74 30.39 -3.15
CA GLY A 63 2.78 31.67 -2.41
C GLY A 63 2.23 31.62 -0.98
N LEU A 64 1.64 30.50 -0.53
CA LEU A 64 1.13 30.31 0.83
C LEU A 64 2.24 29.88 1.79
N GLY A 65 3.19 30.78 2.06
CA GLY A 65 4.36 30.51 2.92
C GLY A 65 4.06 30.34 4.42
N ASN A 66 2.88 30.78 4.87
CA ASN A 66 2.54 30.88 6.30
C ASN A 66 1.76 29.67 6.84
N ILE A 67 1.58 28.62 6.05
CA ILE A 67 0.85 27.43 6.50
C ILE A 67 1.75 26.65 7.48
N PRO A 68 1.31 26.46 8.74
CA PRO A 68 2.04 25.66 9.72
C PRO A 68 2.27 24.25 9.18
N ARG A 69 3.51 23.77 9.30
CA ARG A 69 3.86 22.42 8.83
C ARG A 69 3.63 21.43 9.98
N PRO A 70 3.09 20.24 9.70
CA PRO A 70 3.09 19.17 10.68
C PRO A 70 4.55 18.86 11.06
N THR A 71 4.86 18.92 12.35
CA THR A 71 6.09 18.40 12.92
C THR A 71 5.95 16.89 13.08
N THR A 72 6.90 16.14 12.51
CA THR A 72 7.08 14.70 12.76
C THR A 72 7.52 14.42 14.19
#